data_AF-A0A7K9SR38-F1
#
_entry.id   AF-A0A7K9SR38-F1
#
_cell.length_a   1.000
_cell.length_b   1.000
_cell.length_c   1.000
_cell.angle_alpha   90.00
_cell.angle_beta   90.00
_cell.angle_gamma   90.00
#
_symmetry.space_group_name_H-M   'P 1'
#
loop_
_entity.id
_entity.type
_entity.pdbx_description
1 polymer ?
#
loop_
_entity_poly.entity_id
_entity_poly.type
_entity_poly.pdbx_seq_one_letter_code
_entity_poly.pdbx_strand_id
1 'polypeptide(L)'
;SPQLPYLIDGHIKLTQSNAILRYIARKHRMCGETEEEMQLVDMLENHLMDLRLSFARLCYSPDFEKLKPAYLEQLPGKLRELSRFLGSRQWFVGNKLTFVDFLAYDILDQQRMFVPDCPELQGNLAQFLQRFEALDKVSAYMRSGRYMKTPIFWRKAKWCN
;
A
#
# COMPACT_ATOMS: atom_id res chain seq x y z
N SER A 1 21.56 -12.86 -3.06
CA SER A 1 22.07 -11.53 -2.66
C SER A 1 21.29 -11.05 -1.46
N PRO A 2 21.90 -10.59 -0.36
CA PRO A 2 21.17 -10.08 0.80
C PRO A 2 20.44 -8.77 0.46
N GLN A 3 19.14 -8.71 0.73
CA GLN A 3 18.27 -7.57 0.46
C GLN A 3 17.32 -7.34 1.65
N LEU A 4 17.03 -6.09 1.97
CA LEU A 4 15.96 -5.73 2.90
C LEU A 4 14.66 -5.42 2.15
N PRO A 5 13.48 -5.78 2.70
CA PRO A 5 13.30 -6.57 3.93
C PRO A 5 13.61 -8.07 3.72
N TYR A 6 13.86 -8.76 4.83
CA TYR A 6 13.93 -10.23 4.89
C TYR A 6 13.00 -10.78 5.98
N LEU A 7 12.57 -12.04 5.80
CA LEU A 7 11.81 -12.82 6.78
C LEU A 7 12.54 -14.14 7.05
N ILE A 8 12.66 -14.51 8.32
CA ILE A 8 13.18 -15.82 8.76
C ILE A 8 12.07 -16.53 9.54
N ASP A 9 11.68 -17.71 9.07
CA ASP A 9 10.67 -18.57 9.70
C ASP A 9 11.18 -20.02 9.72
N GLY A 10 11.86 -20.39 10.81
CA GLY A 10 12.60 -21.64 10.93
C GLY A 10 13.72 -21.74 9.88
N HIS A 11 13.62 -22.72 8.98
CA HIS A 11 14.57 -22.91 7.89
C HIS A 11 14.27 -22.03 6.66
N ILE A 12 13.08 -21.43 6.59
CA ILE A 12 12.66 -20.58 5.48
C ILE A 12 13.30 -19.19 5.66
N LYS A 13 14.02 -18.74 4.63
CA LYS A 13 14.64 -17.41 4.56
C LYS A 13 14.21 -16.74 3.26
N LEU A 14 13.47 -15.64 3.36
CA LEU A 14 12.93 -14.93 2.20
C LEU A 14 13.42 -13.49 2.19
N THR A 15 13.63 -12.97 0.99
CA THR A 15 13.81 -11.54 0.69
C THR A 15 12.74 -11.12 -0.31
N GLN A 16 12.64 -9.81 -0.61
CA GLN A 16 11.59 -9.20 -1.43
C GLN A 16 10.26 -9.08 -0.67
N SER A 17 9.77 -7.85 -0.51
CA SER A 17 8.56 -7.55 0.25
C SER A 17 7.34 -8.34 -0.23
N ASN A 18 7.14 -8.42 -1.55
CA ASN A 18 5.99 -9.11 -2.14
C ASN A 18 6.07 -10.62 -1.96
N ALA A 19 7.26 -11.21 -2.06
CA ALA A 19 7.46 -12.63 -1.80
C ALA A 19 7.19 -12.98 -0.33
N ILE A 20 7.62 -12.12 0.60
CA ILE A 20 7.35 -12.24 2.03
C ILE A 20 5.85 -12.12 2.31
N LEU A 21 5.17 -11.13 1.73
CA LEU A 21 3.72 -10.95 1.89
C LEU A 21 2.94 -12.16 1.36
N ARG A 22 3.25 -12.63 0.15
CA ARG A 22 2.62 -13.82 -0.44
C ARG A 22 2.87 -15.08 0.39
N TYR A 23 4.06 -15.23 0.99
CA TYR A 23 4.37 -16.35 1.89
C TYR A 23 3.46 -16.37 3.13
N ILE A 24 3.33 -15.22 3.80
CA ILE A 24 2.44 -15.08 4.96
C ILE A 24 0.99 -15.30 4.53
N ALA A 25 0.58 -14.68 3.42
CA ALA A 25 -0.77 -14.76 2.89
C ALA A 25 -1.20 -16.21 2.59
N ARG A 26 -0.33 -17.02 1.99
CA ARG A 26 -0.60 -18.44 1.73
C ARG A 26 -0.85 -19.24 3.01
N LYS A 27 -0.10 -18.97 4.09
CA LYS A 27 -0.31 -19.64 5.39
C LYS A 27 -1.67 -19.32 6.01
N HIS A 28 -2.29 -18.21 5.63
CA HIS A 28 -3.53 -17.71 6.22
C HIS A 28 -4.69 -17.60 5.21
N ARG A 29 -4.55 -18.18 4.00
CA ARG A 29 -5.56 -18.14 2.93
C ARG A 29 -5.98 -16.72 2.51
N MET A 30 -4.99 -15.85 2.28
CA MET A 30 -5.19 -14.43 1.96
C MET A 30 -4.68 -14.03 0.55
N CYS A 31 -4.62 -14.97 -0.41
CA CYS A 31 -4.09 -14.75 -1.77
C CYS A 31 -5.17 -14.63 -2.87
N GLY A 32 -6.46 -14.77 -2.55
CA GLY A 32 -7.52 -15.07 -3.51
C GLY A 32 -7.85 -16.58 -3.49
N GLU A 33 -9.12 -16.91 -3.64
CA GLU A 33 -9.64 -18.28 -3.58
C GLU A 33 -10.14 -18.79 -4.94
N THR A 34 -10.50 -17.89 -5.86
CA THR A 34 -10.86 -18.22 -7.24
C THR A 34 -9.81 -17.70 -8.23
N GLU A 35 -9.84 -18.21 -9.45
CA GLU A 35 -8.97 -17.72 -10.53
C GLU A 35 -9.16 -16.22 -10.79
N GLU A 36 -10.41 -15.76 -10.76
CA GLU A 36 -10.73 -14.33 -10.90
C GLU A 36 -10.12 -13.52 -9.76
N GLU A 37 -10.24 -13.97 -8.51
CA GLU A 37 -9.64 -13.28 -7.37
C GLU A 37 -8.10 -13.24 -7.47
N MET A 38 -7.47 -14.34 -7.90
CA MET A 38 -6.02 -14.39 -8.11
C MET A 38 -5.56 -13.42 -9.20
N GLN A 39 -6.30 -13.30 -10.31
CA GLN A 39 -6.01 -12.32 -11.36
C GLN A 39 -6.08 -10.88 -10.85
N LEU A 40 -7.09 -10.56 -10.02
CA LEU A 40 -7.21 -9.22 -9.42
C LEU A 40 -6.06 -8.95 -8.45
N VAL A 41 -5.68 -9.94 -7.63
CA VAL A 41 -4.53 -9.84 -6.72
C VAL A 41 -3.23 -9.56 -7.48
N ASP A 42 -2.95 -10.33 -8.54
CA ASP A 42 -1.72 -10.19 -9.30
C ASP A 42 -1.64 -8.83 -10.01
N MET A 43 -2.74 -8.39 -10.61
CA MET A 43 -2.81 -7.09 -11.27
C MET A 43 -2.64 -5.94 -10.27
N LEU A 44 -3.33 -5.99 -9.13
CA LEU A 44 -3.24 -4.95 -8.11
C LEU A 44 -1.86 -4.88 -7.48
N GLU A 45 -1.25 -6.02 -7.14
CA GLU A 45 0.10 -6.04 -6.56
C GLU A 45 1.08 -5.28 -7.45
N ASN A 46 1.08 -5.55 -8.76
CA ASN A 46 1.98 -4.89 -9.71
C ASN A 46 1.65 -3.40 -9.87
N HIS A 47 0.37 -3.06 -10.06
CA HIS A 47 -0.05 -1.66 -10.22
C HIS A 47 0.28 -0.81 -8.98
N LEU A 48 0.06 -1.35 -7.78
CA LEU A 48 0.39 -0.71 -6.51
C LEU A 48 1.91 -0.53 -6.35
N MET A 49 2.71 -1.50 -6.79
CA MET A 49 4.16 -1.34 -6.80
C MET A 49 4.63 -0.23 -7.74
N ASP A 50 4.03 -0.07 -8.91
CA ASP A 50 4.34 1.04 -9.81
C ASP A 50 4.02 2.40 -9.18
N LEU A 51 2.88 2.52 -8.49
CA LEU A 51 2.53 3.73 -7.73
C LEU A 51 3.54 4.02 -6.62
N ARG A 52 3.91 2.99 -5.82
CA ARG A 52 4.93 3.09 -4.77
C ARG A 52 6.27 3.57 -5.33
N LEU A 53 6.74 2.96 -6.42
CA LEU A 53 8.03 3.29 -7.04
C LEU A 53 8.01 4.68 -7.68
N SER A 54 6.90 5.09 -8.28
CA SER A 54 6.73 6.44 -8.82
C SER A 54 6.83 7.50 -7.71
N PHE A 55 6.13 7.28 -6.59
CA PHE A 55 6.17 8.19 -5.45
C PHE A 55 7.56 8.22 -4.81
N ALA A 56 8.18 7.06 -4.58
CA ALA A 56 9.54 6.99 -4.04
C ALA A 56 10.55 7.73 -4.94
N ARG A 57 10.47 7.57 -6.27
CA ARG A 57 11.34 8.29 -7.21
C ARG A 57 11.20 9.80 -7.09
N LEU A 58 9.97 10.31 -6.95
CA LEU A 58 9.74 11.73 -6.67
C LEU A 58 10.44 12.13 -5.36
N CYS A 59 10.13 11.44 -4.26
CA CYS A 59 10.61 11.81 -2.92
C CYS A 59 12.13 11.72 -2.76
N TYR A 60 12.83 10.87 -3.52
CA TYR A 60 14.30 10.78 -3.50
C TYR A 60 14.99 11.69 -4.54
N SER A 61 14.25 12.29 -5.47
CA SER A 61 14.85 13.11 -6.52
C SER A 61 15.46 14.40 -5.95
N PRO A 62 16.68 14.79 -6.36
CA PRO A 62 17.22 16.11 -6.01
C PRO A 62 16.37 17.27 -6.57
N ASP A 63 15.61 17.03 -7.64
CA ASP A 63 14.69 17.98 -8.28
C ASP A 63 13.25 17.88 -7.76
N PHE A 64 13.04 17.36 -6.55
CA PHE A 64 11.71 17.13 -5.95
C PHE A 64 10.72 18.30 -6.16
N GLU A 65 11.11 19.53 -5.83
CA GLU A 65 10.23 20.70 -5.96
C GLU A 65 9.82 21.00 -7.41
N LYS A 66 10.67 20.69 -8.39
CA LYS A 66 10.35 20.86 -9.82
C LYS A 66 9.42 19.76 -10.33
N LEU A 67 9.57 18.54 -9.82
CA LEU A 67 8.82 17.36 -10.28
C LEU A 67 7.47 17.21 -9.57
N LYS A 68 7.34 17.75 -8.35
CA LYS A 68 6.13 17.64 -7.52
C LYS A 68 4.86 18.13 -8.24
N PRO A 69 4.83 19.29 -8.94
CA PRO A 69 3.62 19.74 -9.63
C PRO A 69 3.07 18.73 -10.64
N ALA A 70 3.93 18.15 -11.47
CA ALA A 70 3.53 17.15 -12.46
C ALA A 70 3.01 15.87 -11.81
N TYR A 71 3.59 15.45 -10.68
CA TYR A 71 3.07 14.31 -9.92
C TYR A 71 1.67 14.61 -9.35
N LEU A 72 1.47 15.80 -8.78
CA LEU A 72 0.18 16.22 -8.23
C LEU A 72 -0.90 16.36 -9.30
N GLU A 73 -0.55 16.74 -10.53
CA GLU A 73 -1.47 16.77 -11.66
C GLU A 73 -1.95 15.36 -12.06
N GLN A 74 -1.07 14.36 -11.99
CA GLN A 74 -1.38 12.97 -12.38
C GLN A 74 -2.06 12.15 -11.28
N LEU A 75 -1.78 12.46 -10.00
CA LEU A 75 -2.24 11.69 -8.85
C LEU A 75 -3.78 11.51 -8.81
N PRO A 76 -4.61 12.55 -9.03
CA PRO A 76 -6.06 12.41 -9.12
C PRO A 76 -6.54 11.37 -10.13
N GLY A 77 -5.88 11.22 -11.27
CA GLY A 77 -6.21 10.21 -12.27
C GLY A 77 -6.04 8.80 -11.71
N LYS A 78 -4.87 8.53 -11.13
CA LYS A 78 -4.49 7.24 -10.53
C LYS A 78 -5.40 6.88 -9.34
N LEU A 79 -5.74 7.84 -8.49
CA LEU A 79 -6.64 7.61 -7.36
C LEU A 79 -8.08 7.33 -7.84
N ARG A 80 -8.56 8.01 -8.89
CA ARG A 80 -9.87 7.70 -9.48
C ARG A 80 -9.93 6.31 -10.11
N GLU A 81 -8.82 5.80 -10.66
CA GLU A 81 -8.73 4.43 -11.15
C GLU A 81 -8.86 3.42 -10.01
N LEU A 82 -8.11 3.61 -8.92
CA LEU A 82 -8.22 2.76 -7.72
C LEU A 82 -9.63 2.84 -7.10
N SER A 83 -10.21 4.03 -7.01
CA SER A 83 -11.57 4.24 -6.50
C SER A 83 -12.60 3.50 -7.35
N ARG A 84 -12.53 3.62 -8.69
CA ARG A 84 -13.39 2.87 -9.61
C ARG A 84 -13.20 1.37 -9.48
N PHE A 85 -11.96 0.93 -9.34
CA PHE A 85 -11.63 -0.49 -9.20
C PHE A 85 -12.23 -1.09 -7.92
N LEU A 86 -12.05 -0.41 -6.77
CA LEU A 86 -12.67 -0.82 -5.51
C LEU A 86 -14.20 -0.83 -5.63
N GLY A 87 -14.77 0.20 -6.25
CA GLY A 87 -16.20 0.33 -6.44
C GLY A 87 -16.94 0.32 -5.10
N SER A 88 -17.94 -0.55 -4.98
CA SER A 88 -18.70 -0.79 -3.75
C SER A 88 -18.20 -1.96 -2.90
N ARG A 89 -17.08 -2.60 -3.30
CA ARG A 89 -16.56 -3.78 -2.59
C ARG A 89 -16.03 -3.39 -1.20
N GLN A 90 -16.06 -4.36 -0.30
CA GLN A 90 -15.47 -4.21 1.03
C GLN A 90 -13.94 -4.23 0.99
N TRP A 91 -13.37 -5.09 0.16
CA TRP A 91 -11.94 -5.23 -0.06
C TRP A 91 -11.65 -5.22 -1.56
N PHE A 92 -10.42 -4.94 -1.94
CA PHE A 92 -10.06 -4.74 -3.34
C PHE A 92 -10.38 -5.95 -4.23
N VAL A 93 -10.31 -7.16 -3.68
CA VAL A 93 -10.49 -8.42 -4.40
C VAL A 93 -11.90 -9.00 -4.20
N GLY A 94 -12.70 -8.45 -3.28
CA GLY A 94 -14.04 -8.96 -2.99
C GLY A 94 -14.50 -8.69 -1.56
N ASN A 95 -15.07 -9.71 -0.93
CA ASN A 95 -15.61 -9.64 0.44
C ASN A 95 -14.63 -10.13 1.51
N LYS A 96 -13.53 -10.76 1.10
CA LYS A 96 -12.46 -11.25 2.00
C LYS A 96 -11.23 -10.35 1.91
N LEU A 97 -10.62 -10.13 3.06
CA LEU A 97 -9.35 -9.42 3.16
C LEU A 97 -8.23 -10.27 2.55
N THR A 98 -7.44 -9.68 1.67
CA THR A 98 -6.27 -10.30 1.04
C THR A 98 -5.01 -9.49 1.34
N PHE A 99 -3.83 -10.02 1.01
CA PHE A 99 -2.59 -9.29 1.25
C PHE A 99 -2.45 -8.00 0.43
N VAL A 100 -3.14 -7.89 -0.71
CA VAL A 100 -3.10 -6.66 -1.54
C VAL A 100 -3.84 -5.51 -0.89
N ASP A 101 -4.78 -5.76 0.03
CA ASP A 101 -5.41 -4.71 0.83
C ASP A 101 -4.40 -4.06 1.79
N PHE A 102 -3.41 -4.81 2.30
CA PHE A 102 -2.34 -4.25 3.12
C PHE A 102 -1.40 -3.36 2.29
N LEU A 103 -1.11 -3.76 1.04
CA LEU A 103 -0.35 -2.94 0.10
C LEU A 103 -1.10 -1.66 -0.27
N ALA A 104 -2.39 -1.78 -0.58
CA ALA A 104 -3.25 -0.66 -0.93
C ALA A 104 -3.37 0.33 0.23
N TYR A 105 -3.57 -0.17 1.46
CA TYR A 105 -3.58 0.66 2.66
C TYR A 105 -2.29 1.47 2.82
N ASP A 106 -1.12 0.82 2.76
CA ASP A 106 0.17 1.49 2.92
C ASP A 106 0.37 2.59 1.87
N ILE A 107 0.07 2.30 0.60
CA ILE A 107 0.24 3.28 -0.49
C ILE A 107 -0.73 4.45 -0.37
N LEU A 108 -2.01 4.18 -0.08
CA LEU A 108 -3.02 5.22 0.08
C LEU A 108 -2.76 6.07 1.32
N ASP A 109 -2.29 5.48 2.41
CA ASP A 109 -1.90 6.22 3.62
C ASP A 109 -0.71 7.16 3.34
N GLN A 110 0.27 6.71 2.55
CA GLN A 110 1.35 7.58 2.08
C GLN A 110 0.84 8.76 1.25
N GLN A 111 -0.12 8.54 0.33
CA GLN A 111 -0.72 9.63 -0.44
C GLN A 111 -1.53 10.58 0.45
N ARG A 112 -2.28 10.04 1.42
CA ARG A 112 -3.02 10.81 2.44
C ARG A 112 -2.09 11.69 3.27
N MET A 113 -0.91 11.21 3.64
CA MET A 113 0.10 12.01 4.35
C MET A 113 0.76 13.05 3.45
N PHE A 114 0.90 12.76 2.15
CA PHE A 114 1.54 13.67 1.19
C PHE A 114 0.63 14.83 0.77
N VAL A 115 -0.66 14.54 0.54
CA VAL A 115 -1.66 15.49 0.03
C VAL A 115 -3.00 15.25 0.76
N PRO A 116 -3.11 15.66 2.05
CA PRO A 116 -4.28 15.37 2.87
C PRO A 116 -5.58 15.95 2.31
N ASP A 117 -5.49 17.06 1.57
CA ASP A 117 -6.64 17.76 0.99
C ASP A 117 -7.05 17.24 -0.40
N CYS A 118 -6.46 16.14 -0.88
CA CYS A 118 -6.79 15.55 -2.18
C CYS A 118 -8.26 15.05 -2.20
N PRO A 119 -9.14 15.59 -3.07
CA PRO A 119 -10.56 15.21 -3.10
C PRO A 119 -10.77 13.73 -3.44
N GLU A 120 -9.90 13.13 -4.25
CA GLU A 120 -10.00 11.72 -4.62
C GLU A 120 -9.78 10.76 -3.45
N LEU A 121 -9.18 11.24 -2.35
CA LEU A 121 -9.09 10.49 -1.09
C LEU A 121 -10.33 10.66 -0.20
N GLN A 122 -11.28 11.51 -0.57
CA GLN A 122 -12.54 11.75 0.14
C GLN A 122 -13.65 10.94 -0.52
N GLY A 123 -13.88 9.71 -0.08
CA GLY A 123 -14.86 8.81 -0.71
C GLY A 123 -14.69 7.36 -0.29
N ASN A 124 -14.92 6.42 -1.22
CA ASN A 124 -14.76 4.98 -0.94
C ASN A 124 -13.32 4.60 -0.55
N LEU A 125 -12.30 5.35 -1.00
CA LEU A 125 -10.92 5.18 -0.56
C LEU A 125 -10.72 5.59 0.91
N ALA A 126 -11.31 6.69 1.38
CA ALA A 126 -11.32 7.03 2.80
C ALA A 126 -12.04 5.96 3.63
N GLN A 127 -13.18 5.47 3.16
CA GLN A 127 -13.93 4.41 3.84
C GLN A 127 -13.12 3.11 3.92
N PHE A 128 -12.38 2.76 2.86
CA PHE A 128 -11.44 1.64 2.87
C PHE A 128 -10.34 1.82 3.92
N LEU A 129 -9.69 2.99 3.98
CA LEU A 129 -8.65 3.29 4.99
C LEU A 129 -9.22 3.16 6.41
N GLN A 130 -10.37 3.78 6.68
CA GLN A 130 -11.04 3.69 7.99
C GLN A 130 -11.41 2.25 8.35
N ARG A 131 -11.94 1.49 7.40
CA ARG A 131 -12.30 0.07 7.60
C ARG A 131 -11.08 -0.78 7.92
N PHE A 132 -9.96 -0.55 7.24
CA PHE A 132 -8.71 -1.26 7.49
C PHE A 132 -8.14 -0.93 8.88
N GLU A 133 -8.11 0.35 9.25
CA GLU A 133 -7.66 0.82 10.57
C GLU A 133 -8.55 0.30 11.72
N ALA A 134 -9.83 0.05 11.45
CA ALA A 134 -10.80 -0.48 12.41
C ALA A 134 -10.70 -2.00 12.65
N LEU A 135 -9.92 -2.75 11.87
CA LEU A 135 -9.70 -4.18 12.12
C LEU A 135 -9.10 -4.38 13.51
N ASP A 136 -9.69 -5.23 14.37
CA ASP A 136 -9.33 -5.36 15.79
C ASP A 136 -7.81 -5.46 16.03
N LYS A 137 -7.13 -6.32 15.28
CA LYS A 137 -5.67 -6.55 15.41
C LYS A 137 -4.84 -5.38 14.85
N VAL A 138 -5.31 -4.70 13.81
CA VAL A 138 -4.67 -3.51 13.24
C VAL A 138 -4.83 -2.33 14.19
N SER A 139 -6.04 -2.07 14.67
CA SER A 139 -6.36 -1.02 15.64
C SER A 139 -5.55 -1.20 16.94
N ALA A 140 -5.49 -2.43 17.46
CA ALA A 140 -4.67 -2.74 18.63
C ALA A 140 -3.16 -2.56 18.36
N TYR A 141 -2.68 -2.92 17.17
CA TYR A 141 -1.29 -2.71 16.77
C TYR A 141 -0.95 -1.21 16.70
N MET A 142 -1.80 -0.40 16.04
CA MET A 142 -1.62 1.05 15.90
C MET A 142 -1.63 1.80 17.24
N ARG A 143 -2.34 1.30 18.24
CA ARG A 143 -2.32 1.84 19.63
C ARG A 143 -1.13 1.38 20.46
N SER A 144 -0.35 0.40 19.98
CA SER A 144 0.80 -0.13 20.72
C SER A 144 2.08 0.66 20.44
N GLY A 145 3.04 0.65 21.37
CA GLY A 145 4.36 1.27 21.16
C GLY A 145 5.24 0.60 20.08
N ARG A 146 4.75 -0.44 19.40
CA ARG A 146 5.43 -1.09 18.27
C ARG A 146 5.11 -0.45 16.93
N TYR A 147 4.03 0.33 16.85
CA TYR A 147 3.60 0.94 15.59
C TYR A 147 4.53 2.08 15.19
N MET A 148 5.00 2.04 13.94
CA MET A 148 5.84 3.07 13.36
C MET A 148 5.13 3.67 12.15
N LYS A 149 4.61 4.89 12.30
CA LYS A 149 3.97 5.65 11.20
C LYS A 149 4.99 6.47 10.40
N THR A 150 6.02 6.96 11.06
CA THR A 150 7.08 7.78 10.47
C THR A 150 8.45 7.27 10.96
N PRO A 151 9.54 7.52 10.21
CA PRO A 151 9.57 8.07 8.85
C PRO A 151 9.20 7.04 7.77
N ILE A 152 8.52 7.47 6.69
CA ILE A 152 8.22 6.61 5.51
C ILE A 152 9.49 6.29 4.71
N PHE A 153 10.32 7.31 4.47
CA PHE A 153 11.51 7.18 3.63
C PHE A 153 12.79 7.37 4.44
N TRP A 154 13.90 6.89 3.87
CA TRP A 154 15.23 7.07 4.45
C TRP A 154 15.59 8.56 4.53
N ARG A 155 16.46 8.93 5.48
CA ARG A 155 16.91 10.31 5.78
C ARG A 155 17.48 11.12 4.60
N LYS A 156 17.72 10.50 3.44
CA LYS A 156 18.18 11.18 2.21
C LYS A 156 17.02 11.66 1.31
N ALA A 157 15.79 11.25 1.57
CA ALA A 157 14.63 11.72 0.82
C ALA A 157 14.43 13.22 1.02
N LYS A 158 13.96 13.90 -0.04
CA LYS A 158 13.58 15.32 -0.03
C LYS A 158 12.21 15.55 0.59
N TRP A 159 11.36 14.53 0.63
CA TRP A 159 10.13 14.53 1.40
C TRP A 159 10.14 13.38 2.39
N CYS A 160 9.80 13.68 3.65
CA CYS A 160 9.52 12.70 4.69
C CYS A 160 8.52 13.33 5.67
N ASN A 161 7.73 12.47 6.31
CA ASN A 161 6.68 12.82 7.27
C ASN A 161 7.19 12.93 8.72
#